data_AF-A0A8R2D860-F1
#
_entry.id   AF-A0A8R2D860-F1
#
_cell.length_a   1.000
_cell.length_b   1.000
_cell.length_c   1.000
_cell.angle_alpha   90.00
_cell.angle_beta   90.00
_cell.angle_gamma   90.00
#
_symmetry.space_group_name_H-M   'P 1'
#
loop_
_entity.id
_entity.type
_entity.pdbx_description
1 polymer ?
#
loop_
_entity_poly.entity_id
_entity_poly.type
_entity_poly.pdbx_seq_one_letter_code
_entity_poly.pdbx_strand_id
1 'polypeptide(L)'
;MTTRFAINALVLAIGLGSALSSMAAKLTVVEVITSPPRTELLQKMLTEYKTQHPGTEIELISLPWGQAFEKLGTMLQSGQVPDVVEMPDTWQGLYASNNMLEDLEPRLKSWDGTAQLTDKTLAMARAANGKATMIPYGFYLRALFWNKKLFQQAGLSEPPKTMDEFASDAKRISQLGNGISGYCMRGGVGGTNAWMMFMAAMNGSPDFFDKFGNSTLTQPGAIKGAQLL
;
A
#
# COMPACT_ATOMS: atom_id res chain seq x y z
N MET A 1 73.55 33.55 -40.61
CA MET A 1 73.11 32.14 -40.64
C MET A 1 71.81 32.07 -39.84
N THR A 2 70.67 31.54 -40.27
CA THR A 2 70.29 30.77 -41.45
C THR A 2 68.74 30.67 -41.37
N THR A 3 68.07 30.99 -42.48
CA THR A 3 66.97 30.24 -43.11
C THR A 3 65.85 29.58 -42.26
N ARG A 4 64.63 30.10 -42.50
CA ARG A 4 63.30 29.47 -42.78
C ARG A 4 62.99 28.07 -42.24
N PHE A 5 61.74 27.83 -41.81
CA PHE A 5 60.78 26.95 -42.51
C PHE A 5 59.37 27.09 -41.91
N ALA A 6 58.38 27.33 -42.79
CA ALA A 6 56.96 27.23 -42.51
C ALA A 6 56.50 25.78 -42.81
N ILE A 7 55.57 25.24 -42.02
CA ILE A 7 54.88 23.98 -42.31
C ILE A 7 53.36 24.22 -42.25
N ASN A 8 52.71 23.84 -43.35
CA ASN A 8 51.28 23.88 -43.62
C ASN A 8 50.47 23.02 -42.65
N ALA A 9 49.37 23.57 -42.12
CA ALA A 9 48.35 22.80 -41.40
C ALA A 9 47.38 22.15 -42.38
N LEU A 10 47.31 20.81 -42.35
CA LEU A 10 46.31 19.99 -43.03
C LEU A 10 45.12 19.80 -42.07
N VAL A 11 43.95 20.33 -42.42
CA VAL A 11 42.71 20.12 -41.65
C VAL A 11 42.06 18.82 -42.12
N LEU A 12 42.09 17.79 -41.26
CA LEU A 12 41.33 16.55 -41.46
C LEU A 12 40.01 16.67 -40.69
N ALA A 13 38.90 16.80 -41.42
CA ALA A 13 37.56 16.80 -40.83
C ALA A 13 37.16 15.37 -40.45
N ILE A 14 37.27 15.04 -39.15
CA ILE A 14 36.70 13.81 -38.60
C ILE A 14 35.25 14.11 -38.23
N GLY A 15 34.31 13.51 -38.96
CA GLY A 15 32.90 13.49 -38.61
C GLY A 15 32.69 12.72 -37.31
N LEU A 16 32.47 13.44 -36.21
CA LEU A 16 31.92 12.85 -34.98
C LEU A 16 30.40 12.69 -35.14
N GLY A 17 29.99 11.52 -35.59
CA GLY A 17 28.67 10.98 -35.26
C GLY A 17 28.64 10.72 -33.75
N SER A 18 28.10 11.65 -32.98
CA SER A 18 27.83 11.47 -31.56
C SER A 18 26.61 10.57 -31.41
N ALA A 19 26.85 9.26 -31.30
CA ALA A 19 25.88 8.37 -30.69
C ALA A 19 25.85 8.70 -29.19
N LEU A 20 24.93 9.58 -28.78
CA LEU A 20 24.50 9.63 -27.39
C LEU A 20 23.84 8.28 -27.10
N SER A 21 24.58 7.37 -26.47
CA SER A 21 23.96 6.28 -25.72
C SER A 21 23.13 6.93 -24.62
N SER A 22 21.81 7.01 -24.80
CA SER A 22 20.91 7.33 -23.70
C SER A 22 21.12 6.24 -22.65
N MET A 23 21.65 6.59 -21.47
CA MET A 23 21.61 5.67 -20.34
C MET A 23 20.16 5.24 -20.15
N ALA A 24 19.92 3.94 -20.16
CA ALA A 24 18.60 3.39 -19.88
C ALA A 24 18.13 3.93 -18.52
N ALA A 25 16.93 4.51 -18.48
CA ALA A 25 16.35 4.91 -17.21
C ALA A 25 15.98 3.63 -16.45
N LYS A 26 16.70 3.35 -15.36
CA LYS A 26 16.37 2.25 -14.45
C LYS A 26 15.34 2.75 -13.44
N LEU A 27 14.17 2.13 -13.43
CA LEU A 27 13.10 2.36 -12.47
C LEU A 27 13.10 1.24 -11.43
N THR A 28 13.01 1.62 -10.16
CA THR A 28 12.88 0.69 -9.03
C THR A 28 11.45 0.77 -8.50
N VAL A 29 10.75 -0.36 -8.52
CA VAL A 29 9.37 -0.49 -8.05
C VAL A 29 9.35 -1.41 -6.83
N VAL A 30 8.77 -0.97 -5.72
CA VAL A 30 8.59 -1.78 -4.51
C VAL A 30 7.13 -2.20 -4.41
N GLU A 31 6.87 -3.51 -4.28
CA GLU A 31 5.57 -4.04 -3.88
C GLU A 31 5.58 -4.56 -2.43
N VAL A 32 4.45 -4.42 -1.73
CA VAL A 32 4.33 -4.84 -0.32
C VAL A 32 3.20 -5.84 -0.09
N ILE A 33 2.23 -5.93 -1.01
CA ILE A 33 1.11 -6.87 -0.93
C ILE A 33 1.46 -8.16 -1.69
N THR A 34 2.57 -8.78 -1.31
CA THR A 34 3.16 -9.88 -2.07
C THR A 34 2.30 -11.16 -2.02
N SER A 35 1.99 -11.69 -3.21
CA SER A 35 1.48 -13.05 -3.40
C SER A 35 1.84 -13.52 -4.81
N PRO A 36 2.10 -14.82 -5.05
CA PRO A 36 2.58 -15.27 -6.36
C PRO A 36 1.71 -14.82 -7.55
N PRO A 37 0.37 -14.99 -7.53
CA PRO A 37 -0.48 -14.57 -8.65
C PRO A 37 -0.46 -13.06 -8.90
N ARG A 38 -0.34 -12.28 -7.82
CA ARG A 38 -0.31 -10.83 -7.90
C ARG A 38 1.02 -10.32 -8.43
N THR A 39 2.12 -10.86 -7.92
CA THR A 39 3.47 -10.53 -8.39
C THR A 39 3.61 -10.85 -9.87
N GLU A 40 3.07 -11.99 -10.35
CA GLU A 40 3.01 -12.32 -11.78
C GLU A 40 2.20 -11.30 -12.59
N LEU A 41 1.04 -10.87 -12.08
CA LEU A 41 0.24 -9.83 -12.74
C LEU A 41 1.00 -8.51 -12.84
N LEU A 42 1.64 -8.07 -11.75
CA LEU A 42 2.44 -6.84 -11.73
C LEU A 42 3.62 -6.94 -12.71
N GLN A 43 4.33 -8.07 -12.75
CA GLN A 43 5.41 -8.30 -13.71
C GLN A 43 4.94 -8.22 -15.16
N LYS A 44 3.73 -8.70 -15.48
CA LYS A 44 3.12 -8.54 -16.81
C LYS A 44 2.88 -7.07 -17.13
N MET A 45 2.30 -6.30 -16.20
CA MET A 45 2.08 -4.86 -16.39
C MET A 45 3.41 -4.09 -16.60
N LEU A 46 4.44 -4.42 -15.81
CA LEU A 46 5.78 -3.82 -15.97
C LEU A 46 6.43 -4.21 -17.31
N THR A 47 6.19 -5.44 -17.78
CA THR A 47 6.66 -5.89 -19.10
C THR A 47 5.98 -5.12 -20.23
N GLU A 48 4.65 -4.95 -20.16
CA GLU A 48 3.88 -4.15 -21.12
C GLU A 48 4.35 -2.68 -21.13
N TYR A 49 4.63 -2.12 -19.95
CA TYR A 49 5.21 -0.78 -19.85
C TYR A 49 6.58 -0.71 -20.56
N LYS A 50 7.48 -1.68 -20.34
CA LYS A 50 8.78 -1.72 -21.03
C LYS A 50 8.64 -1.82 -22.55
N THR A 51 7.64 -2.55 -23.05
CA THR A 51 7.36 -2.62 -24.49
C THR A 51 6.93 -1.26 -25.06
N GLN A 52 6.15 -0.48 -24.32
CA GLN A 52 5.69 0.85 -24.72
C GLN A 52 6.77 1.94 -24.51
N HIS A 53 7.76 1.67 -23.66
CA HIS A 53 8.85 2.60 -23.33
C HIS A 53 10.23 1.95 -23.55
N PRO A 54 10.65 1.74 -24.81
CA PRO A 54 11.94 1.12 -25.12
C PRO A 54 13.11 1.84 -24.47
N GLY A 55 14.07 1.09 -23.95
CA GLY A 55 15.22 1.63 -23.20
C GLY A 55 14.96 1.88 -21.71
N THR A 56 13.77 1.55 -21.20
CA THR A 56 13.51 1.54 -19.75
C THR A 56 13.90 0.20 -19.14
N GLU A 57 14.72 0.24 -18.10
CA GLU A 57 14.94 -0.91 -17.21
C GLU A 57 14.01 -0.80 -16.00
N ILE A 58 13.47 -1.92 -15.54
CA ILE A 58 12.62 -1.94 -14.35
C ILE A 58 13.06 -3.07 -13.43
N GLU A 59 13.34 -2.73 -12.18
CA GLU A 59 13.60 -3.66 -11.08
C GLU A 59 12.37 -3.69 -10.16
N LEU A 60 11.79 -4.87 -9.95
CA LEU A 60 10.72 -5.08 -8.98
C LEU A 60 11.31 -5.69 -7.70
N ILE A 61 11.12 -5.00 -6.58
CA ILE A 61 11.50 -5.43 -5.24
C ILE A 61 10.24 -5.86 -4.48
N SER A 62 10.14 -7.15 -4.17
CA SER A 62 8.98 -7.72 -3.48
C SER A 62 9.26 -7.87 -1.98
N LEU A 63 8.61 -7.04 -1.16
CA LEU A 63 8.74 -7.10 0.30
C LEU A 63 7.61 -7.95 0.92
N PRO A 64 7.93 -8.91 1.81
CA PRO A 64 6.91 -9.65 2.55
C PRO A 64 6.10 -8.71 3.46
N TRP A 65 4.77 -8.73 3.35
CA TRP A 65 3.87 -7.79 4.07
C TRP A 65 4.22 -7.56 5.54
N GLY A 66 4.45 -8.64 6.30
CA GLY A 66 4.73 -8.57 7.75
C GLY A 66 6.05 -7.88 8.12
N GLN A 67 6.93 -7.64 7.16
CA GLN A 67 8.24 -6.98 7.33
C GLN A 67 8.40 -5.75 6.43
N ALA A 68 7.41 -5.46 5.59
CA ALA A 68 7.56 -4.50 4.51
C ALA A 68 7.83 -3.08 5.01
N PHE A 69 7.17 -2.67 6.10
CA PHE A 69 7.39 -1.36 6.72
C PHE A 69 8.83 -1.15 7.18
N GLU A 70 9.37 -2.10 7.95
CA GLU A 70 10.74 -2.04 8.48
C GLU A 70 11.80 -2.15 7.37
N LYS A 71 11.56 -3.00 6.37
CA LYS A 71 12.47 -3.16 5.22
C LYS A 71 12.50 -1.92 4.35
N LEU A 72 11.34 -1.31 4.06
CA LEU A 72 11.28 -0.04 3.34
C LEU A 72 12.02 1.05 4.12
N GLY A 73 11.82 1.14 5.44
CA GLY A 73 12.57 2.08 6.29
C GLY A 73 14.09 1.89 6.19
N THR A 74 14.57 0.63 6.25
CA THR A 74 15.99 0.30 6.10
C THR A 74 16.54 0.67 4.72
N MET A 75 15.79 0.41 3.64
CA MET A 75 16.17 0.80 2.28
C MET A 75 16.34 2.32 2.15
N LEU A 76 15.38 3.09 2.67
CA LEU A 76 15.42 4.54 2.62
C LEU A 76 16.62 5.09 3.43
N GLN A 77 16.90 4.53 4.61
CA GLN A 77 18.05 4.93 5.43
C GLN A 77 19.40 4.61 4.78
N SER A 78 19.49 3.54 3.97
CA SER A 78 20.72 3.18 3.24
C SER A 78 20.90 3.94 1.92
N GLY A 79 19.98 4.86 1.59
CA GLY A 79 20.01 5.63 0.35
C GLY A 79 19.45 4.87 -0.86
N GLN A 80 18.89 3.68 -0.67
CA GLN A 80 18.19 2.92 -1.71
C GLN A 80 16.74 3.41 -1.83
N VAL A 81 16.57 4.62 -2.38
CA VAL A 81 15.25 5.23 -2.55
C VAL A 81 14.59 4.69 -3.82
N PRO A 82 13.46 3.97 -3.72
CA PRO A 82 12.72 3.49 -4.90
C PRO A 82 11.98 4.62 -5.61
N ASP A 83 11.77 4.47 -6.92
CA ASP A 83 11.03 5.42 -7.75
C ASP A 83 9.51 5.31 -7.55
N VAL A 84 9.01 4.06 -7.38
CA VAL A 84 7.60 3.79 -7.13
C VAL A 84 7.47 2.82 -5.96
N VAL A 85 6.62 3.17 -5.00
CA VAL A 85 6.32 2.30 -3.86
C VAL A 85 4.83 2.07 -3.78
N GLU A 86 4.43 0.81 -3.84
CA GLU A 86 3.15 0.41 -3.30
C GLU A 86 3.21 0.42 -1.78
N MET A 87 2.31 1.14 -1.14
CA MET A 87 2.17 1.16 0.30
C MET A 87 0.70 1.22 0.73
N PRO A 88 0.34 0.69 1.90
CA PRO A 88 -0.95 0.96 2.49
C PRO A 88 -1.12 2.45 2.82
N ASP A 89 -2.37 2.90 2.82
CA ASP A 89 -2.79 4.25 3.18
C ASP A 89 -2.32 4.66 4.58
N THR A 90 -2.22 3.71 5.51
CA THR A 90 -1.75 3.96 6.88
C THR A 90 -0.30 4.47 6.96
N TRP A 91 0.52 4.27 5.92
CA TRP A 91 1.88 4.78 5.87
C TRP A 91 1.97 6.20 5.33
N GLN A 92 0.92 6.66 4.63
CA GLN A 92 0.89 7.95 3.94
C GLN A 92 1.17 9.11 4.90
N GLY A 93 0.56 9.10 6.09
CA GLY A 93 0.74 10.15 7.09
C GLY A 93 2.21 10.36 7.47
N LEU A 94 2.94 9.27 7.68
CA LEU A 94 4.36 9.29 8.03
C LEU A 94 5.21 9.88 6.90
N TYR A 95 5.14 9.30 5.70
CA TYR A 95 6.02 9.68 4.59
C TYR A 95 5.66 11.04 4.00
N ALA A 96 4.37 11.37 3.91
CA ALA A 96 3.93 12.68 3.42
C ALA A 96 4.33 13.82 4.36
N SER A 97 4.19 13.64 5.68
CA SER A 97 4.55 14.68 6.67
C SER A 97 6.06 14.94 6.74
N ASN A 98 6.87 13.96 6.36
CA ASN A 98 8.32 14.10 6.24
C ASN A 98 8.78 14.55 4.85
N ASN A 99 7.87 14.97 3.97
CA ASN A 99 8.16 15.39 2.58
C ASN A 99 8.90 14.31 1.75
N MET A 100 8.61 13.03 2.00
CA MET A 100 9.24 11.90 1.32
C MET A 100 8.43 11.38 0.12
N LEU A 101 7.28 12.00 -0.18
CA LEU A 101 6.41 11.63 -1.29
C LEU A 101 6.27 12.79 -2.27
N GLU A 102 6.27 12.48 -3.57
CA GLU A 102 6.06 13.47 -4.64
C GLU A 102 4.65 14.09 -4.55
N ASP A 103 4.55 15.38 -4.85
CA ASP A 103 3.27 16.06 -5.05
C ASP A 103 2.70 15.69 -6.42
N LEU A 104 1.76 14.76 -6.44
CA LEU A 104 1.13 14.23 -7.65
C LEU A 104 0.00 15.11 -8.18
N GLU A 105 -0.34 16.22 -7.50
CA GLU A 105 -1.43 17.09 -7.90
C GLU A 105 -1.29 17.63 -9.33
N PRO A 106 -0.10 18.06 -9.80
CA PRO A 106 0.09 18.46 -11.20
C PRO A 106 -0.17 17.30 -12.17
N ARG A 107 0.27 16.08 -11.82
CA ARG A 107 0.09 14.89 -12.66
C ARG A 107 -1.38 14.48 -12.75
N LEU A 108 -2.10 14.51 -11.64
CA LEU A 108 -3.54 14.23 -11.63
C LEU A 108 -4.30 15.24 -12.50
N LYS A 109 -3.91 16.52 -12.53
CA LYS A 109 -4.57 17.52 -13.38
C LYS A 109 -4.39 17.28 -14.87
N SER A 110 -3.25 16.72 -15.29
CA SER A 110 -2.93 16.50 -16.69
C SER A 110 -3.22 15.07 -17.18
N TRP A 111 -3.44 14.12 -16.27
CA TRP A 111 -3.63 12.73 -16.62
C TRP A 111 -5.10 12.43 -16.96
N ASP A 112 -5.36 11.99 -18.19
CA ASP A 112 -6.71 11.62 -18.65
C ASP A 112 -7.36 10.54 -17.78
N GLY A 113 -6.55 9.67 -17.16
CA GLY A 113 -7.02 8.62 -16.26
C GLY A 113 -7.62 9.16 -14.95
N THR A 114 -7.36 10.41 -14.57
CA THR A 114 -7.93 11.03 -13.37
C THR A 114 -9.46 11.07 -13.42
N ALA A 115 -10.06 11.19 -14.60
CA ALA A 115 -11.51 11.16 -14.76
C ALA A 115 -12.15 9.80 -14.38
N GLN A 116 -11.34 8.74 -14.28
CA GLN A 116 -11.79 7.41 -13.86
C GLN A 116 -11.70 7.23 -12.33
N LEU A 117 -11.06 8.17 -11.62
CA LEU A 117 -10.96 8.14 -10.17
C LEU A 117 -12.23 8.70 -9.53
N THR A 118 -12.71 8.01 -8.50
CA THR A 118 -13.82 8.48 -7.66
C THR A 118 -13.39 9.64 -6.74
N ASP A 119 -14.36 10.40 -6.24
CA ASP A 119 -14.11 11.42 -5.21
C ASP A 119 -13.44 10.83 -3.97
N LYS A 120 -13.81 9.60 -3.59
CA LYS A 120 -13.22 8.89 -2.45
C LYS A 120 -11.75 8.57 -2.68
N THR A 121 -11.38 8.11 -3.89
CA THR A 121 -9.96 7.86 -4.23
C THR A 121 -9.17 9.17 -4.22
N LEU A 122 -9.74 10.26 -4.72
CA LEU A 122 -9.11 11.57 -4.74
C LEU A 122 -8.96 12.19 -3.35
N ALA A 123 -9.94 11.96 -2.45
CA ALA A 123 -9.85 12.37 -1.05
C ALA A 123 -8.76 11.60 -0.31
N MET A 124 -8.70 10.28 -0.49
CA MET A 124 -7.65 9.43 0.11
C MET A 124 -6.25 9.81 -0.37
N ALA A 125 -6.10 10.12 -1.66
CA ALA A 125 -4.83 10.62 -2.19
C ALA A 125 -4.32 11.86 -1.43
N ARG A 126 -5.22 12.66 -0.83
CA ARG A 126 -4.93 13.93 -0.13
C ARG A 126 -5.00 13.84 1.39
N ALA A 127 -5.22 12.65 1.97
CA ALA A 127 -5.58 12.51 3.38
C ALA A 127 -4.51 12.99 4.37
N ALA A 128 -3.22 12.91 4.03
CA ALA A 128 -2.15 13.19 4.98
C ALA A 128 -1.80 14.69 5.13
N ASN A 129 -1.82 15.46 4.04
CA ASN A 129 -1.35 16.86 4.05
C ASN A 129 -2.08 17.75 3.02
N GLY A 130 -3.24 17.33 2.53
CA GLY A 130 -4.04 18.07 1.55
C GLY A 130 -3.51 18.00 0.11
N LYS A 131 -2.33 17.41 -0.13
CA LYS A 131 -1.75 17.19 -1.46
C LYS A 131 -1.90 15.74 -1.87
N ALA A 132 -2.06 15.49 -3.17
CA ALA A 132 -2.09 14.12 -3.67
C ALA A 132 -0.70 13.49 -3.55
N THR A 133 -0.52 12.53 -2.64
CA THR A 133 0.77 11.84 -2.42
C THR A 133 0.75 10.36 -2.80
N MET A 134 -0.37 9.89 -3.35
CA MET A 134 -0.53 8.54 -3.90
C MET A 134 -1.63 8.50 -4.97
N ILE A 135 -1.62 7.44 -5.78
CA ILE A 135 -2.72 7.10 -6.68
C ILE A 135 -3.35 5.80 -6.16
N PRO A 136 -4.52 5.87 -5.49
CA PRO A 136 -5.20 4.67 -5.04
C PRO A 136 -5.71 3.85 -6.23
N TYR A 137 -5.25 2.60 -6.34
CA TYR A 137 -5.71 1.66 -7.37
C TYR A 137 -6.82 0.71 -6.88
N GLY A 138 -7.18 0.77 -5.59
CA GLY A 138 -8.20 -0.10 -5.01
C GLY A 138 -8.46 0.18 -3.53
N PHE A 139 -9.54 -0.38 -3.02
CA PHE A 139 -9.91 -0.31 -1.61
C PHE A 139 -10.03 -1.71 -1.02
N TYR A 140 -9.47 -1.90 0.17
CA TYR A 140 -9.76 -3.06 0.99
C TYR A 140 -10.97 -2.77 1.87
N LEU A 141 -12.07 -3.47 1.61
CA LEU A 141 -13.26 -3.42 2.45
C LEU A 141 -13.18 -4.53 3.50
N ARG A 142 -13.49 -4.17 4.75
CA ARG A 142 -13.68 -5.14 5.83
C ARG A 142 -15.15 -5.52 5.88
N ALA A 143 -15.43 -6.81 5.85
CA ALA A 143 -16.79 -7.35 5.92
C ALA A 143 -16.79 -8.65 6.72
N LEU A 144 -17.93 -8.97 7.34
CA LEU A 144 -18.16 -10.27 7.94
C LEU A 144 -18.44 -11.29 6.84
N PHE A 145 -17.55 -12.27 6.70
CA PHE A 145 -17.80 -13.47 5.93
C PHE A 145 -18.30 -14.56 6.87
N TRP A 146 -19.41 -15.21 6.52
CA TRP A 146 -20.04 -16.21 7.36
C TRP A 146 -20.36 -17.49 6.60
N ASN A 147 -20.32 -18.61 7.31
CA ASN A 147 -20.64 -19.92 6.75
C ASN A 147 -22.12 -20.24 6.97
N LYS A 148 -22.92 -20.11 5.90
CA LYS A 148 -24.38 -20.35 5.94
C LYS A 148 -24.76 -21.73 6.46
N LYS A 149 -23.96 -22.76 6.19
CA LYS A 149 -24.23 -24.13 6.66
C LYS A 149 -24.03 -24.24 8.17
N LEU A 150 -22.94 -23.66 8.71
CA LEU A 150 -22.70 -23.66 10.15
C LEU A 150 -23.74 -22.83 10.90
N PHE A 151 -24.19 -21.71 10.31
CA PHE A 151 -25.28 -20.94 10.87
C PHE A 151 -26.58 -21.76 10.95
N GLN A 152 -26.98 -22.43 9.85
CA GLN A 152 -28.17 -23.30 9.86
C GLN A 152 -28.06 -24.43 10.89
N GLN A 153 -26.89 -25.09 11.00
CA GLN A 153 -26.64 -26.13 12.00
C GLN A 153 -26.73 -25.59 13.43
N ALA A 154 -26.33 -24.34 13.66
CA ALA A 154 -26.43 -23.64 14.93
C ALA A 154 -27.82 -23.01 15.18
N GLY A 155 -28.80 -23.21 14.28
CA GLY A 155 -30.15 -22.64 14.40
C GLY A 155 -30.22 -21.13 14.11
N LEU A 156 -29.29 -20.59 13.33
CA LEU A 156 -29.19 -19.19 12.93
C LEU A 156 -29.58 -19.03 11.45
N SER A 157 -30.38 -18.01 11.14
CA SER A 157 -30.85 -17.73 9.77
C SER A 157 -30.17 -16.52 9.11
N GLU A 158 -29.72 -15.55 9.90
CA GLU A 158 -29.19 -14.27 9.43
C GLU A 158 -27.85 -13.95 10.11
N PRO A 159 -26.96 -13.16 9.47
CA PRO A 159 -25.74 -12.69 10.11
C PRO A 159 -26.05 -11.70 11.25
N PRO A 160 -25.18 -11.63 12.27
CA PRO A 160 -25.34 -10.68 13.37
C PRO A 160 -25.27 -9.24 12.88
N LYS A 161 -26.10 -8.38 13.45
CA LYS A 161 -26.17 -6.93 13.20
C LYS A 161 -25.53 -6.13 14.33
N THR A 162 -25.33 -6.75 15.49
CA THR A 162 -24.68 -6.15 16.66
C THR A 162 -23.51 -7.01 17.15
N MET A 163 -22.62 -6.41 17.94
CA MET A 163 -21.49 -7.13 18.53
C MET A 163 -21.95 -8.17 19.57
N ASP A 164 -23.05 -7.92 20.27
CA ASP A 164 -23.64 -8.87 21.22
C ASP A 164 -24.22 -10.10 20.49
N GLU A 165 -24.93 -9.87 19.38
CA GLU A 165 -25.38 -10.94 18.48
C GLU A 165 -24.19 -11.71 17.92
N PHE A 166 -23.14 -11.01 17.47
CA PHE A 166 -21.93 -11.64 16.96
C PHE A 166 -21.28 -12.56 18.01
N ALA A 167 -21.14 -12.10 19.26
CA ALA A 167 -20.57 -12.89 20.35
C ALA A 167 -21.43 -14.13 20.65
N SER A 168 -22.76 -13.96 20.69
CA SER A 168 -23.71 -15.05 20.90
C SER A 168 -23.66 -16.08 19.77
N ASP A 169 -23.67 -15.62 18.53
CA ASP A 169 -23.69 -16.47 17.34
C ASP A 169 -22.38 -17.25 17.19
N ALA A 170 -21.23 -16.58 17.39
CA ALA A 170 -19.93 -17.24 17.41
C ALA A 170 -19.87 -18.32 18.50
N LYS A 171 -20.42 -18.05 19.69
CA LYS A 171 -20.50 -19.06 20.76
C LYS A 171 -21.36 -20.26 20.37
N ARG A 172 -22.54 -20.04 19.79
CA ARG A 172 -23.43 -21.11 19.31
C ARG A 172 -22.77 -21.98 18.24
N ILE A 173 -22.05 -21.35 17.31
CA ILE A 173 -21.33 -22.08 16.26
C ILE A 173 -20.18 -22.89 16.85
N SER A 174 -19.41 -22.35 17.80
CA SER A 174 -18.36 -23.11 18.50
C SER A 174 -18.92 -24.31 19.28
N GLN A 175 -20.15 -24.22 19.79
CA GLN A 175 -20.82 -25.31 20.51
C GLN A 175 -21.24 -26.50 19.62
N LEU A 176 -21.17 -26.36 18.29
CA LEU A 176 -21.34 -27.50 17.37
C LEU A 176 -20.23 -28.56 17.53
N GLY A 177 -19.10 -28.20 18.16
CA GLY A 177 -18.00 -29.11 18.49
C GLY A 177 -17.11 -29.47 17.29
N ASN A 178 -16.39 -30.59 17.39
CA ASN A 178 -15.56 -31.14 16.31
C ASN A 178 -14.50 -30.18 15.74
N GLY A 179 -13.93 -29.32 16.58
CA GLY A 179 -12.93 -28.33 16.17
C GLY A 179 -13.50 -27.12 15.41
N ILE A 180 -14.82 -26.97 15.35
CA ILE A 180 -15.47 -25.78 14.77
C ILE A 180 -15.25 -24.59 15.70
N SER A 181 -14.75 -23.50 15.14
CA SER A 181 -14.66 -22.19 15.80
C SER A 181 -15.68 -21.24 15.18
N GLY A 182 -16.46 -20.55 16.01
CA GLY A 182 -17.46 -19.59 15.54
C GLY A 182 -16.88 -18.32 14.93
N TYR A 183 -15.62 -18.03 15.19
CA TYR A 183 -14.89 -16.95 14.55
C TYR A 183 -13.40 -17.29 14.45
N CYS A 184 -12.74 -16.81 13.40
CA CYS A 184 -11.30 -16.93 13.21
C CYS A 184 -10.72 -15.53 13.08
N MET A 185 -9.69 -15.26 13.88
CA MET A 185 -8.99 -13.98 13.89
C MET A 185 -7.48 -14.21 13.88
N ARG A 186 -6.75 -13.31 13.24
CA ARG A 186 -5.29 -13.32 13.23
C ARG A 186 -4.77 -12.97 14.63
N GLY A 187 -4.10 -13.92 15.29
CA GLY A 187 -3.40 -13.70 16.57
C GLY A 187 -1.91 -13.34 16.46
N GLY A 188 -1.29 -13.55 15.30
CA GLY A 188 0.13 -13.25 15.06
C GLY A 188 0.41 -11.84 14.52
N VAL A 189 1.61 -11.62 13.98
CA VAL A 189 2.04 -10.33 13.40
C VAL A 189 1.00 -9.80 12.39
N GLY A 190 0.60 -8.55 12.58
CA GLY A 190 -0.45 -7.87 11.82
C GLY A 190 -1.88 -8.10 12.34
N GLY A 191 -2.06 -8.81 13.46
CA GLY A 191 -3.37 -9.04 14.10
C GLY A 191 -3.96 -7.81 14.82
N THR A 192 -3.11 -6.89 15.28
CA THR A 192 -3.50 -5.71 16.08
C THR A 192 -4.61 -4.87 15.45
N ASN A 193 -4.64 -4.75 14.12
CA ASN A 193 -5.69 -4.01 13.41
C ASN A 193 -7.08 -4.63 13.68
N ALA A 194 -7.21 -5.95 13.60
CA ALA A 194 -8.46 -6.63 13.91
C ALA A 194 -8.88 -6.40 15.37
N TRP A 195 -7.93 -6.40 16.30
CA TRP A 195 -8.22 -6.17 17.71
C TRP A 195 -8.76 -4.75 17.96
N MET A 196 -8.08 -3.76 17.40
CA MET A 196 -8.50 -2.36 17.47
C MET A 196 -9.88 -2.13 16.85
N MET A 197 -10.24 -2.84 15.79
CA MET A 197 -11.59 -2.76 15.21
C MET A 197 -12.67 -3.25 16.16
N PHE A 198 -12.45 -4.35 16.90
CA PHE A 198 -13.39 -4.85 17.90
C PHE A 198 -13.54 -3.88 19.08
N MET A 199 -12.42 -3.31 19.53
CA MET A 199 -12.42 -2.26 20.55
C MET A 199 -13.23 -1.03 20.09
N ALA A 200 -12.97 -0.52 18.89
CA ALA A 200 -13.67 0.63 18.32
C ALA A 200 -15.18 0.36 18.13
N ALA A 201 -15.54 -0.81 17.60
CA ALA A 201 -16.94 -1.21 17.40
C ALA A 201 -17.72 -1.23 18.71
N MET A 202 -17.14 -1.80 19.77
CA MET A 202 -17.74 -1.85 21.10
C MET A 202 -17.70 -0.50 21.84
N ASN A 203 -16.79 0.39 21.46
CA ASN A 203 -16.75 1.77 21.93
C ASN A 203 -17.79 2.68 21.25
N GLY A 204 -18.42 2.22 20.17
CA GLY A 204 -19.42 2.98 19.43
C GLY A 204 -18.85 4.15 18.62
N SER A 205 -17.53 4.20 18.44
CA SER A 205 -16.86 5.20 17.62
C SER A 205 -15.70 4.58 16.85
N PRO A 206 -15.53 4.89 15.55
CA PRO A 206 -14.35 4.50 14.79
C PRO A 206 -13.10 5.32 15.16
N ASP A 207 -13.24 6.37 15.99
CA ASP A 207 -12.15 7.28 16.34
C ASP A 207 -11.28 6.70 17.46
N PHE A 208 -9.99 6.57 17.18
CA PHE A 208 -8.98 6.10 18.16
C PHE A 208 -8.49 7.20 19.10
N PHE A 209 -8.82 8.46 18.81
CA PHE A 209 -8.48 9.63 19.60
C PHE A 209 -9.68 10.56 19.72
N ASP A 210 -9.85 11.19 20.88
CA ASP A 210 -10.84 12.25 21.04
C ASP A 210 -10.37 13.56 20.39
N LYS A 211 -11.22 14.58 20.39
CA LYS A 211 -10.92 15.91 19.83
C LYS A 211 -9.74 16.65 20.50
N PHE A 212 -9.25 16.15 21.63
CA PHE A 212 -8.11 16.68 22.36
C PHE A 212 -6.84 15.85 22.15
N GLY A 213 -6.91 14.78 21.35
CA GLY A 213 -5.80 13.88 21.08
C GLY A 213 -5.59 12.80 22.14
N ASN A 214 -6.51 12.63 23.10
CA ASN A 214 -6.41 11.54 24.07
C ASN A 214 -6.84 10.22 23.42
N SER A 215 -6.10 9.14 23.70
CA SER A 215 -6.44 7.81 23.22
C SER A 215 -7.81 7.35 23.77
N THR A 216 -8.62 6.75 22.91
CA THR A 216 -9.92 6.17 23.29
C THR A 216 -9.84 4.68 23.63
N LEU A 217 -8.65 4.07 23.53
CA LEU A 217 -8.46 2.62 23.70
C LEU A 217 -8.73 2.12 25.13
N THR A 218 -8.72 3.01 26.12
CA THR A 218 -9.01 2.70 27.53
C THR A 218 -10.43 3.04 27.95
N GLN A 219 -11.28 3.50 27.02
CA GLN A 219 -12.68 3.76 27.31
C GLN A 219 -13.43 2.46 27.61
N PRO A 220 -14.52 2.50 28.40
CA PRO A 220 -15.22 1.28 28.83
C PRO A 220 -15.67 0.36 27.67
N GLY A 221 -16.12 0.93 26.55
CA GLY A 221 -16.52 0.14 25.38
C GLY A 221 -15.32 -0.49 24.65
N ALA A 222 -14.21 0.24 24.53
CA ALA A 222 -12.97 -0.30 23.99
C ALA A 222 -12.42 -1.48 24.82
N ILE A 223 -12.45 -1.36 26.16
CA ILE A 223 -12.06 -2.43 27.08
C ILE A 223 -12.96 -3.67 26.89
N LYS A 224 -14.28 -3.48 26.78
CA LYS A 224 -15.20 -4.59 26.50
C LYS A 224 -14.89 -5.28 25.18
N GLY A 225 -14.57 -4.52 24.14
CA GLY A 225 -14.17 -5.06 22.85
C GLY A 225 -12.87 -5.87 22.92
N ALA A 226 -11.89 -5.43 23.71
CA ALA A 226 -10.67 -6.20 23.95
C ALA A 226 -10.94 -7.49 24.74
N GLN A 227 -11.84 -7.46 25.72
CA GLN A 227 -12.23 -8.64 26.52
C GLN A 227 -13.06 -9.67 25.77
N LEU A 228 -13.66 -9.28 24.64
CA LEU A 228 -14.41 -10.18 23.76
C LEU A 228 -13.48 -11.10 22.93
N LEU A 229 -12.23 -10.69 22.73
CA LEU A 229 -11.22 -11.39 21.91
C LEU A 229 -10.54 -12.52 22.69
#